data_AF-A0A442WZ53-F1
#
_entry.id   AF-A0A442WZ53-F1
#
_cell.length_a   1.000
_cell.length_b   1.000
_cell.length_c   1.000
_cell.angle_alpha   90.00
_cell.angle_beta   90.00
_cell.angle_gamma   90.00
#
_symmetry.space_group_name_H-M   'P 1'
#
loop_
_entity.id
_entity.type
_entity.pdbx_description
1 polymer ?
#
loop_
_entity_poly.entity_id
_entity_poly.type
_entity_poly.pdbx_seq_one_letter_code
_entity_poly.pdbx_strand_id
1 'polypeptide(L)' 'LRTIVAPAFSNRRVKLLAQQIEAIAAQLFETLATQPQPADLRRHLSFPLPGMVISALMGVLYEDHAFFAGLSDEV' A
#
# COMPACT_ATOMS: atom_id res chain seq x y z
N LEU A 1 -22.39 -7.43 -6.76
CA LEU A 1 -20.93 -7.19 -6.65
C LEU A 1 -20.50 -6.76 -5.25
N ARG A 2 -21.05 -5.67 -4.68
CA ARG A 2 -20.68 -5.19 -3.33
C ARG A 2 -20.70 -6.25 -2.22
N THR A 3 -21.71 -7.13 -2.23
CA THR A 3 -21.87 -8.20 -1.23
C THR A 3 -20.73 -9.22 -1.24
N ILE A 4 -20.05 -9.41 -2.37
CA ILE A 4 -18.94 -10.38 -2.52
C ILE A 4 -17.65 -9.81 -1.91
N VAL A 5 -17.39 -8.51 -2.07
CA VAL A 5 -16.16 -7.87 -1.60
C VAL A 5 -16.26 -7.32 -0.17
N ALA A 6 -17.46 -6.99 0.32
CA ALA A 6 -17.66 -6.41 1.64
C ALA A 6 -16.99 -7.19 2.81
N PRO A 7 -16.97 -8.54 2.83
CA PRO A 7 -16.28 -9.27 3.90
C PRO A 7 -14.77 -9.00 3.99
N ALA A 8 -14.11 -8.70 2.86
CA ALA A 8 -12.70 -8.34 2.83
C ALA A 8 -12.43 -7.01 3.55
N PHE A 9 -13.43 -6.13 3.62
CA PHE A 9 -13.38 -4.83 4.30
C PHE A 9 -14.07 -4.84 5.68
N SER A 10 -14.28 -6.02 6.28
CA SER A 10 -14.86 -6.11 7.62
C SER A 10 -13.95 -5.49 8.69
N ASN A 11 -14.53 -4.97 9.78
CA ASN A 11 -13.77 -4.38 10.89
C ASN A 11 -12.65 -5.28 11.43
N ARG A 12 -12.88 -6.60 11.49
CA ARG A 12 -11.87 -7.57 11.90
C ARG A 12 -10.69 -7.58 10.94
N ARG A 13 -10.95 -7.57 9.63
CA ARG A 13 -9.91 -7.56 8.59
C ARG A 13 -9.14 -6.24 8.58
N VAL A 14 -9.84 -5.11 8.69
CA VAL A 14 -9.23 -3.78 8.79
C VAL A 14 -8.30 -3.68 10.01
N LYS A 15 -8.69 -4.23 11.17
CA LYS A 15 -7.81 -4.29 12.34
C LYS A 15 -6.55 -5.14 12.13
N LEU A 16 -6.67 -6.27 11.44
CA LEU A 16 -5.51 -7.09 11.09
C LEU A 16 -4.58 -6.40 10.09
N LEU A 17 -5.16 -5.61 9.17
CA LEU A 17 -4.39 -4.80 8.22
C LEU A 17 -3.63 -3.67 8.89
N ALA A 18 -4.11 -3.11 10.01
CA ALA A 18 -3.43 -2.01 10.70
C ALA A 18 -1.95 -2.34 11.01
N GLN A 19 -1.68 -3.55 11.53
CA GLN A 19 -0.31 -4.00 11.80
C GLN A 19 0.53 -4.12 10.52
N GLN A 20 -0.07 -4.57 9.42
CA GLN A 20 0.62 -4.64 8.13
C GLN A 20 0.88 -3.25 7.54
N ILE A 21 -0.07 -2.32 7.68
CA ILE A 21 0.06 -0.92 7.26
C ILE A 21 1.23 -0.26 8.01
N GLU A 22 1.34 -0.47 9.32
CA GLU A 22 2.45 0.04 10.12
C GLU A 22 3.80 -0.50 9.62
N ALA A 23 3.88 -1.80 9.34
CA ALA A 23 5.11 -2.41 8.80
C ALA A 23 5.48 -1.86 7.41
N ILE A 24 4.51 -1.68 6.52
CA ILE A 24 4.72 -1.10 5.19
C ILE A 24 5.18 0.36 5.33
N ALA A 25 4.48 1.15 6.15
CA ALA A 25 4.83 2.56 6.37
C ALA A 25 6.25 2.70 6.93
N ALA A 26 6.64 1.85 7.89
CA ALA A 26 7.99 1.84 8.43
C ALA A 26 9.04 1.58 7.34
N GLN A 27 8.83 0.58 6.46
CA GLN A 27 9.74 0.30 5.34
C GLN A 27 9.86 1.48 4.36
N LEU A 28 8.74 2.16 4.07
CA LEU A 28 8.73 3.34 3.22
C LEU A 28 9.46 4.53 3.88
N PHE A 29 9.31 4.70 5.20
CA PHE A 29 10.05 5.72 5.96
C PHE A 29 11.55 5.44 5.98
N GLU A 30 11.98 4.19 6.16
CA GLU A 30 13.39 3.82 6.05
C GLU A 30 13.94 4.16 4.65
N THR A 31 13.18 3.84 3.61
CA THR A 31 13.54 4.16 2.22
C THR A 31 13.61 5.66 1.95
N LEU A 32 12.69 6.43 2.55
CA LEU A 32 12.66 7.88 2.46
C LEU A 32 13.87 8.51 3.19
N ALA A 33 14.25 7.97 4.34
CA ALA A 33 15.38 8.46 5.13
C ALA A 33 16.72 8.32 4.40
N THR A 34 16.85 7.36 3.48
CA THR A 34 18.06 7.22 2.64
C THR A 34 18.09 8.15 1.43
N GLN A 35 17.01 8.90 1.14
CA GLN A 35 16.97 9.79 -0.02
C GLN A 35 17.70 11.12 0.26
N PRO A 36 18.32 11.73 -0.78
CA PRO A 36 18.81 13.10 -0.70
C PRO A 36 17.69 14.08 -0.35
N GLN A 37 17.98 15.04 0.52
CA GLN A 37 16.98 16.02 0.97
C GLN A 37 17.05 17.32 0.16
N PRO A 38 15.89 17.92 -0.21
CA PRO A 38 14.53 17.46 0.12
C PRO A 38 14.05 16.30 -0.74
N ALA A 39 13.40 15.31 -0.12
CA ALA A 39 12.83 14.15 -0.82
C ALA A 39 11.34 14.34 -1.17
N ASP A 40 10.89 13.71 -2.27
CA ASP A 40 9.49 13.72 -2.71
C ASP A 40 8.62 12.73 -1.90
N LEU A 41 7.85 13.26 -0.95
CA LEU A 41 6.94 12.46 -0.12
C LEU A 41 5.86 11.73 -0.90
N ARG A 42 5.35 12.32 -2.00
CA ARG A 42 4.33 11.66 -2.82
C ARG A 42 4.94 10.40 -3.41
N ARG A 43 6.08 10.53 -4.08
CA ARG A 43 6.76 9.44 -4.76
C ARG A 43 7.18 8.32 -3.81
N HIS A 44 7.70 8.67 -2.64
CA HIS A 44 8.36 7.70 -1.75
C HIS A 44 7.46 7.16 -0.63
N LEU A 45 6.31 7.79 -0.35
CA LEU A 45 5.43 7.38 0.74
C LEU A 45 3.96 7.36 0.33
N SER A 46 3.38 8.51 -0.01
CA SER A 46 1.92 8.64 -0.15
C SER A 46 1.34 7.87 -1.33
N PHE A 47 2.09 7.73 -2.42
CA PHE A 47 1.69 6.96 -3.60
C PHE A 47 1.88 5.44 -3.43
N PRO A 48 3.06 4.93 -3.01
CA PRO A 48 3.24 3.48 -2.87
C PRO A 48 2.42 2.87 -1.73
N LEU A 49 2.20 3.59 -0.61
CA LEU A 49 1.56 3.04 0.58
C LEU A 49 0.14 2.49 0.31
N PRO A 50 -0.82 3.25 -0.26
CA PRO A 50 -2.16 2.71 -0.56
C PRO A 50 -2.12 1.55 -1.55
N GLY A 51 -1.23 1.61 -2.54
CA GLY A 51 -1.01 0.53 -3.49
C GLY A 51 -0.60 -0.77 -2.78
N MET A 52 0.35 -0.71 -1.84
CA MET A 52 0.83 -1.89 -1.12
C MET A 52 -0.25 -2.47 -0.20
N VAL A 53 -1.02 -1.59 0.42
CA VAL A 53 -2.12 -1.97 1.32
C VAL A 53 -3.26 -2.67 0.55
N ILE A 54 -3.63 -2.18 -0.64
CA ILE A 54 -4.68 -2.83 -1.43
C ILE A 54 -4.21 -4.19 -1.98
N SER A 55 -2.94 -4.32 -2.40
CA SER A 55 -2.38 -5.62 -2.81
C SER A 55 -2.42 -6.63 -1.66
N ALA A 56 -2.06 -6.21 -0.44
CA ALA A 56 -2.14 -7.05 0.76
C ALA A 56 -3.59 -7.45 1.10
N LEU A 57 -4.56 -6.54 0.97
CA LEU A 57 -5.99 -6.84 1.13
C LEU A 57 -6.47 -7.89 0.13
N MET A 58 -6.05 -7.76 -1.13
CA MET A 58 -6.43 -8.64 -2.24
C MET A 58 -5.69 -9.98 -2.23
N GLY A 59 -4.65 -10.12 -1.39
CA GLY A 59 -3.83 -11.33 -1.30
C GLY A 59 -2.92 -11.56 -2.51
N VAL A 60 -2.57 -10.50 -3.23
CA VAL A 60 -1.69 -10.57 -4.41
C VAL A 60 -0.24 -10.47 -3.95
N LEU A 61 0.65 -11.29 -4.54
CA LEU A 61 2.08 -11.30 -4.23
C LEU A 61 2.72 -9.95 -4.58
N TYR A 62 3.73 -9.57 -3.80
CA TYR A 62 4.46 -8.30 -3.89
C TYR A 62 5.11 -8.06 -5.27
N GLU A 63 5.31 -9.13 -6.04
CA GLU A 63 5.97 -9.13 -7.35
C GLU A 63 5.16 -8.36 -8.42
N ASP A 64 3.85 -8.22 -8.25
CA ASP A 64 2.97 -7.52 -9.18
C ASP A 64 2.81 -6.01 -8.87
N HIS A 65 3.51 -5.47 -7.85
CA HIS A 65 3.27 -4.10 -7.36
C HIS A 65 3.58 -3.01 -8.40
N ALA A 66 4.66 -3.18 -9.16
CA ALA A 66 5.05 -2.26 -10.22
C ALA A 66 3.97 -2.17 -11.33
N PHE A 67 3.27 -3.28 -11.59
CA PHE A 67 2.20 -3.32 -12.56
C PHE A 67 0.96 -2.55 -12.07
N PHE A 68 0.55 -2.74 -10.81
CA PHE A 68 -0.58 -2.00 -10.23
C PHE A 68 -0.29 -0.51 -10.02
N ALA A 69 0.94 -0.16 -9.64
CA ALA A 69 1.37 1.24 -9.55
C ALA A 69 1.28 1.94 -10.90
N GLY A 70 1.72 1.30 -11.98
CA GLY A 70 1.60 1.82 -13.34
C GLY A 70 0.15 2.04 -13.78
N LEU A 71 -0.76 1.11 -13.45
CA LEU A 71 -2.20 1.26 -13.72
C LEU A 71 -2.84 2.41 -12.94
N SER A 72 -2.31 2.76 -11.76
CA SER A 72 -2.83 3.85 -10.94
C SER A 72 -2.30 5.23 -11.36
N ASP A 73 -1.15 5.30 -12.05
CA ASP A 73 -0.57 6.54 -12.57
C ASP A 73 -1.28 7.03 -13.85
N GLU A 74 -2.10 6.19 -14.50
CA GLU A 74 -2.89 6.52 -15.70
C GLU A 74 -4.26 7.20 -15.41
N VAL A 75 -4.58 7.51 -14.15
CA VAL A 75 -5.82 8.19 -13.72
C VAL A 75 -5.52 9.50 -12.96
#